data_AF-A0AAX1G0Q6-F1
#
_entry.id   AF-A0AAX1G0Q6-F1
#
_cell.length_a   1.000
_cell.length_b   1.000
_cell.length_c   1.000
_cell.angle_alpha   90.00
_cell.angle_beta   90.00
_cell.angle_gamma   90.00
#
_symmetry.space_group_name_H-M   'P 1'
#
loop_
_entity.id
_entity.type
_entity.pdbx_description
1 polymer ?
#
loop_
_entity_poly.entity_id
_entity_poly.type
_entity_poly.pdbx_seq_one_letter_code
_entity_poly.pdbx_strand_id
1 'polypeptide(L)'
;MSVKQKLHHLLVELFIAPKKQKSRSYYDLDPKIAPLVHVLNSFDGVTTIASCQGHAAGWLEPPYVYFNAPLPLVQQIVTTIRQAHLNDKFHHAWKITGEFNEQNQLTFTLSSPYYDENYLEKRIISLAWHREKVDEDIHTLSHCLGRM
;
A
#
# COMPACT_ATOMS: atom_id res chain seq x y z
N MET A 1 -14.04 -14.79 5.64
CA MET A 1 -15.08 -13.95 6.29
C MET A 1 -16.52 -14.32 5.90
N SER A 2 -17.47 -14.11 6.83
CA SER A 2 -18.92 -14.18 6.59
C SER A 2 -19.43 -12.96 5.80
N VAL A 3 -20.53 -13.13 5.05
CA VAL A 3 -21.18 -12.05 4.26
C VAL A 3 -21.52 -10.84 5.14
N LYS A 4 -21.95 -11.07 6.39
CA LYS A 4 -22.24 -9.98 7.35
C LYS A 4 -21.01 -9.11 7.64
N GLN A 5 -19.83 -9.73 7.75
CA GLN A 5 -18.59 -9.01 8.03
C GLN A 5 -18.13 -8.21 6.81
N LYS A 6 -18.28 -8.76 5.59
CA LYS A 6 -17.99 -8.02 4.35
C LYS A 6 -18.89 -6.80 4.19
N LEU A 7 -20.18 -6.95 4.50
CA LEU A 7 -21.12 -5.83 4.45
C LEU A 7 -20.79 -4.74 5.47
N HIS A 8 -20.38 -5.13 6.68
CA HIS A 8 -19.90 -4.19 7.70
C HIS A 8 -18.67 -3.43 7.22
N HIS A 9 -17.65 -4.13 6.70
CA HIS A 9 -16.45 -3.48 6.15
C HIS A 9 -16.79 -2.52 5.01
N LEU A 10 -17.66 -2.93 4.09
CA LEU A 10 -18.14 -2.06 3.01
C LEU A 10 -18.75 -0.76 3.55
N LEU A 11 -19.63 -0.85 4.55
CA LEU A 11 -20.26 0.34 5.15
C LEU A 11 -19.24 1.24 5.88
N VAL A 12 -18.30 0.64 6.61
CA VAL A 12 -17.22 1.40 7.28
C VAL A 12 -16.38 2.16 6.27
N GLU A 13 -15.92 1.49 5.21
CA GLU A 13 -15.05 2.08 4.18
C GLU A 13 -15.76 3.18 3.37
N LEU A 14 -17.08 3.07 3.16
CA LEU A 14 -17.86 4.07 2.42
C LEU A 14 -18.26 5.29 3.26
N PHE A 15 -18.54 5.12 4.56
CA PHE A 15 -19.19 6.16 5.36
C PHE A 15 -18.39 6.66 6.58
N ILE A 16 -17.51 5.82 7.14
CA ILE A 16 -16.76 6.14 8.37
C ILE A 16 -15.31 6.47 8.05
N ALA A 17 -14.63 5.62 7.27
CA ALA A 17 -13.23 5.82 6.88
C ALA A 17 -12.98 7.19 6.21
N PRO A 18 -13.85 7.71 5.32
CA PRO A 18 -13.64 9.01 4.68
C PRO A 18 -13.70 10.17 5.66
N LYS A 19 -14.55 10.08 6.69
CA LYS A 19 -14.64 11.10 7.75
C LYS A 19 -13.39 11.10 8.62
N LYS A 20 -12.86 9.90 8.93
CA LYS A 20 -11.59 9.74 9.66
C LYS A 20 -10.41 10.25 8.84
N GLN A 21 -10.37 9.97 7.54
CA GLN A 21 -9.34 10.46 6.63
C GLN A 21 -9.32 12.00 6.59
N LYS A 22 -10.48 12.64 6.41
CA LYS A 22 -10.60 14.11 6.36
C LYS A 22 -10.31 14.84 7.67
N SER A 23 -10.35 14.14 8.81
CA SER A 23 -10.08 14.75 10.13
C SER A 23 -8.63 14.60 10.57
N ARG A 24 -7.82 13.83 9.82
CA ARG A 24 -6.39 13.66 10.10
C ARG A 24 -5.56 14.76 9.47
N SER A 25 -4.40 15.02 10.06
CA SER A 25 -3.40 15.84 9.41
C SER A 25 -2.88 15.14 8.17
N TYR A 26 -2.53 15.90 7.15
CA TYR A 26 -1.83 15.37 5.97
C TYR A 26 -0.54 14.63 6.33
N TYR A 27 0.10 15.01 7.43
CA TYR A 27 1.34 14.41 7.91
C TYR A 27 1.14 13.13 8.74
N ASP A 28 -0.10 12.74 9.06
CA ASP A 28 -0.37 11.54 9.84
C ASP A 28 -0.38 10.30 8.94
N LEU A 29 0.38 9.27 9.30
CA LEU A 29 0.34 8.00 8.58
C LEU A 29 -1.02 7.31 8.75
N ASP A 30 -1.51 6.77 7.65
CA ASP A 30 -2.62 5.85 7.64
C ASP A 30 -2.32 4.60 8.48
N PRO A 31 -3.22 4.19 9.40
CA PRO A 31 -2.87 3.22 10.43
C PRO A 31 -2.56 1.83 9.86
N LYS A 32 -3.17 1.46 8.73
CA LYS A 32 -3.00 0.11 8.17
C LYS A 32 -1.72 -0.03 7.35
N ILE A 33 -1.21 1.07 6.78
CA ILE A 33 0.07 1.07 6.04
C ILE A 33 1.26 1.52 6.89
N ALA A 34 1.02 2.14 8.05
CA ALA A 34 2.06 2.61 8.96
C ALA A 34 3.13 1.53 9.28
N PRO A 35 2.80 0.25 9.57
CA PRO A 35 3.82 -0.78 9.81
C PRO A 35 4.79 -0.96 8.63
N LEU A 36 4.27 -0.94 7.40
CA LEU A 36 5.08 -1.05 6.18
C LEU A 36 6.01 0.16 6.03
N VAL A 37 5.49 1.36 6.26
CA VAL A 37 6.25 2.61 6.21
C VAL A 37 7.36 2.62 7.26
N HIS A 38 7.08 2.16 8.48
CA HIS A 38 8.09 2.06 9.53
C HIS A 38 9.20 1.06 9.19
N VAL A 39 8.85 -0.10 8.63
CA VAL A 39 9.84 -1.08 8.17
C VAL A 39 10.71 -0.50 7.07
N LEU A 40 10.13 0.13 6.06
CA LEU A 40 10.89 0.75 4.98
C LEU A 40 11.85 1.83 5.51
N ASN A 41 11.38 2.74 6.35
CA ASN A 41 12.22 3.80 6.93
C ASN A 41 13.25 3.29 7.95
N SER A 42 13.20 2.02 8.38
CA SER A 42 14.25 1.43 9.23
C SER A 42 15.49 1.02 8.44
N PHE A 43 15.42 0.94 7.11
CA PHE A 43 16.58 0.65 6.29
C PHE A 43 17.41 1.92 6.04
N ASP A 44 18.74 1.77 6.11
CA ASP A 44 19.67 2.86 5.87
C ASP A 44 19.49 3.47 4.46
N GLY A 45 19.32 4.79 4.42
CA GLY A 45 19.14 5.55 3.19
C GLY A 45 17.72 5.53 2.62
N VAL A 46 16.74 4.94 3.31
CA VAL A 46 15.33 5.01 2.90
C VAL A 46 14.65 6.22 3.51
N THR A 47 13.86 6.92 2.71
CA THR A 47 12.98 7.99 3.19
C THR A 47 11.66 7.93 2.45
N THR A 48 10.59 7.63 3.17
CA THR A 48 9.22 7.69 2.65
C THR A 48 8.84 9.14 2.41
N ILE A 49 8.37 9.43 1.20
CA ILE A 49 7.93 10.75 0.75
C ILE A 49 6.41 10.86 0.90
N ALA A 50 5.68 9.81 0.50
CA ALA A 50 4.24 9.74 0.63
C ALA A 50 3.79 8.27 0.76
N SER A 51 2.60 8.05 1.31
CA SER A 51 2.00 6.72 1.39
C SER A 51 0.48 6.83 1.52
N CYS A 52 -0.23 5.84 1.00
CA CYS A 52 -1.67 5.71 1.18
C CYS A 52 -2.03 4.25 1.44
N GLN A 53 -2.91 3.98 2.41
CA GLN A 53 -3.36 2.61 2.69
C GLN A 53 -4.41 2.08 1.71
N GLY A 54 -4.78 2.87 0.70
CA GLY A 54 -5.92 2.60 -0.17
C GLY A 54 -7.24 3.06 0.45
N HIS A 55 -7.94 3.95 -0.25
CA HIS A 55 -9.21 4.52 0.21
C HIS A 55 -10.28 4.36 -0.85
N ALA A 56 -11.40 3.74 -0.47
CA ALA A 56 -12.53 3.55 -1.37
C ALA A 56 -13.45 4.79 -1.45
N ALA A 57 -13.38 5.72 -0.50
CA ALA A 57 -14.16 6.96 -0.50
C ALA A 57 -13.39 8.05 0.24
N GLY A 58 -13.73 9.33 -0.01
CA GLY A 58 -12.97 10.46 0.51
C GLY A 58 -11.92 10.92 -0.50
N TRP A 59 -10.65 10.97 -0.12
CA TRP A 59 -9.55 11.16 -1.06
C TRP A 59 -9.18 9.80 -1.63
N LEU A 60 -9.52 9.65 -2.90
CA LEU A 60 -9.54 8.40 -3.61
C LEU A 60 -8.14 8.07 -4.14
N GLU A 61 -7.44 7.15 -3.48
CA GLU A 61 -6.16 6.61 -3.94
C GLU A 61 -6.05 5.09 -3.73
N PRO A 62 -5.36 4.36 -4.62
CA PRO A 62 -4.95 2.97 -4.39
C PRO A 62 -3.87 2.89 -3.29
N PRO A 63 -3.58 1.70 -2.76
CA PRO A 63 -2.54 1.55 -1.75
C PRO A 63 -1.13 1.66 -2.37
N TYR A 64 -0.28 2.52 -1.81
CA TYR A 64 1.10 2.69 -2.26
C TYR A 64 2.03 3.21 -1.15
N VAL A 65 3.34 3.01 -1.33
CA VAL A 65 4.39 3.74 -0.62
C VAL A 65 5.35 4.35 -1.64
N TYR A 66 5.51 5.66 -1.61
CA TYR A 66 6.43 6.42 -2.44
C TYR A 66 7.64 6.85 -1.60
N PHE A 67 8.86 6.51 -2.04
CA PHE A 67 10.06 6.66 -1.22
C PHE A 67 11.34 6.84 -2.03
N ASN A 68 12.34 7.43 -1.39
CA ASN A 68 13.74 7.42 -1.82
C ASN A 68 14.47 6.24 -1.20
N ALA A 69 15.38 5.61 -1.94
CA ALA A 69 16.23 4.54 -1.44
C ALA A 69 17.48 4.35 -2.32
N PRO A 70 18.58 3.76 -1.81
CA PRO A 70 19.69 3.31 -2.64
C PRO A 70 19.25 2.19 -3.58
N LEU A 71 19.66 2.25 -4.86
CA LEU A 71 19.31 1.23 -5.86
C LEU A 71 19.67 -0.21 -5.43
N PRO A 72 20.82 -0.51 -4.80
CA PRO A 72 21.13 -1.85 -4.32
C PRO A 72 20.11 -2.39 -3.31
N LEU A 73 19.61 -1.54 -2.41
CA LEU A 73 18.57 -1.92 -1.46
C LEU A 73 17.25 -2.19 -2.17
N VAL A 74 16.87 -1.34 -3.14
CA VAL A 74 15.66 -1.56 -3.95
C VAL A 74 15.71 -2.90 -4.69
N GLN A 75 16.87 -3.29 -5.22
CA GLN A 75 17.05 -4.60 -5.85
C GLN A 75 16.79 -5.76 -4.88
N GLN A 76 17.23 -5.63 -3.63
CA GLN A 76 16.95 -6.61 -2.58
C GLN A 76 15.45 -6.65 -2.25
N ILE A 77 14.81 -5.49 -2.07
CA ILE A 77 13.37 -5.39 -1.78
C ILE A 77 12.55 -6.03 -2.92
N VAL A 78 12.85 -5.71 -4.17
CA VAL A 78 12.20 -6.32 -5.35
C VAL A 78 12.38 -7.83 -5.37
N THR A 79 13.58 -8.32 -5.02
CA THR A 79 13.86 -9.75 -4.95
C THR A 79 13.01 -10.42 -3.88
N THR A 80 12.94 -9.85 -2.67
CA THR A 80 12.12 -10.34 -1.56
C THR A 80 10.64 -10.37 -1.91
N ILE A 81 10.10 -9.30 -2.50
CA ILE A 81 8.69 -9.23 -2.92
C ILE A 81 8.41 -10.27 -4.01
N ARG A 82 9.30 -10.40 -5.00
CA ARG A 82 9.15 -11.39 -6.07
C ARG A 82 9.15 -12.82 -5.51
N GLN A 83 10.05 -13.13 -4.57
CA GLN A 83 10.07 -14.44 -3.91
C GLN A 83 8.81 -14.68 -3.07
N ALA A 84 8.31 -13.68 -2.36
CA ALA A 84 7.06 -13.81 -1.61
C ALA A 84 5.86 -14.07 -2.56
N HIS A 85 5.83 -13.41 -3.71
CA HIS A 85 4.81 -13.65 -4.73
C HIS A 85 4.90 -15.07 -5.33
N LEU A 86 6.10 -15.55 -5.67
CA LEU A 86 6.31 -16.92 -6.18
C LEU A 86 5.93 -18.01 -5.16
N ASN A 87 5.93 -17.67 -3.87
CA ASN A 87 5.48 -18.56 -2.80
C ASN A 87 3.99 -18.35 -2.45
N ASP A 88 3.20 -17.75 -3.35
CA ASP A 88 1.76 -17.50 -3.21
C ASP A 88 1.37 -16.76 -1.92
N LYS A 89 2.24 -15.88 -1.40
CA LYS A 89 1.97 -15.14 -0.16
C LYS A 89 1.05 -13.93 -0.33
N PHE A 90 0.82 -13.49 -1.56
CA PHE A 90 0.01 -12.31 -1.85
C PHE A 90 -1.26 -12.68 -2.62
N HIS A 91 -2.35 -11.97 -2.35
CA HIS A 91 -3.56 -12.05 -3.15
C HIS A 91 -3.38 -11.43 -4.53
N HIS A 92 -2.61 -10.34 -4.59
CA HIS A 92 -2.28 -9.63 -5.81
C HIS A 92 -0.79 -9.30 -5.86
N ALA A 93 -0.20 -9.28 -7.05
CA ALA A 93 1.22 -8.98 -7.19
C ALA A 93 1.53 -7.53 -6.78
N TRP A 94 2.63 -7.33 -6.07
CA TRP A 94 3.19 -6.02 -5.73
C TRP A 94 4.49 -5.79 -6.47
N LYS A 95 4.74 -4.55 -6.89
CA LYS A 95 5.90 -4.17 -7.70
C LYS A 95 6.48 -2.85 -7.21
N ILE A 96 7.76 -2.66 -7.51
CA ILE A 96 8.41 -1.36 -7.39
C ILE A 96 8.63 -0.80 -8.79
N THR A 97 8.14 0.40 -9.03
CA THR A 97 8.48 1.22 -10.20
C THR A 97 9.47 2.30 -9.78
N GLY A 98 10.39 2.67 -10.66
CA GLY A 98 11.36 3.73 -10.44
C GLY A 98 11.15 4.86 -11.43
N GLU A 99 11.12 6.09 -10.95
CA GLU A 99 10.94 7.29 -11.78
C GLU A 99 11.74 8.47 -11.22
N PHE A 100 12.15 9.38 -12.11
CA PHE A 100 12.75 10.64 -11.69
C PHE A 100 11.64 11.62 -11.31
N ASN A 101 11.73 12.19 -10.11
CA ASN A 101 10.81 13.25 -9.69
C ASN A 101 11.14 14.59 -10.37
N GLU A 102 10.37 15.64 -10.04
CA GLU A 102 10.57 16.99 -10.58
C GLU A 102 11.95 17.59 -10.26
N GLN A 103 12.65 17.07 -9.25
CA GLN A 103 14.00 17.48 -8.85
C GLN A 103 15.09 16.59 -9.48
N ASN A 104 14.75 15.74 -10.45
CA ASN A 104 15.64 14.78 -11.10
C ASN A 104 16.28 13.76 -10.12
N GLN A 105 15.59 13.43 -9.03
CA GLN A 105 16.01 12.39 -8.10
C GLN A 105 15.31 11.08 -8.45
N LEU A 106 16.06 9.98 -8.52
CA LEU A 106 15.47 8.66 -8.71
C LEU A 106 14.70 8.26 -7.45
N THR A 107 13.40 8.06 -7.63
CA THR A 107 12.44 7.73 -6.58
C THR A 107 11.70 6.46 -6.93
N PHE A 108 11.09 5.82 -5.93
CA PHE A 108 10.49 4.49 -6.09
C PHE A 108 9.08 4.45 -5.52
N THR A 109 8.18 3.77 -6.22
CA THR A 109 6.80 3.54 -5.79
C THR A 109 6.56 2.04 -5.64
N LEU A 110 6.22 1.61 -4.43
CA LEU A 110 5.72 0.27 -4.13
C LEU A 110 4.19 0.29 -4.22
N SER A 111 3.63 -0.37 -5.23
CA SER A 111 2.18 -0.49 -5.45
C SER A 111 1.80 -1.86 -6.00
N SER A 112 0.51 -2.12 -6.17
CA SER A 112 0.00 -3.30 -6.87
C SER A 112 -0.65 -2.89 -8.18
N PRO A 113 -0.16 -3.36 -9.35
CA PRO A 113 -0.79 -3.04 -10.64
C PRO A 113 -2.26 -3.43 -10.70
N TYR A 114 -2.64 -4.53 -10.02
CA TYR A 114 -4.04 -4.93 -9.94
C TYR A 114 -4.89 -3.86 -9.26
N TYR A 115 -4.45 -3.34 -8.11
CA TYR A 115 -5.18 -2.29 -7.42
C TYR A 115 -5.14 -1.00 -8.24
N ASP A 116 -3.99 -0.60 -8.79
CA ASP A 116 -3.84 0.62 -9.59
C ASP A 116 -4.80 0.66 -10.81
N GLU A 117 -4.88 -0.44 -11.58
CA GLU A 117 -5.74 -0.56 -12.76
C GLU A 117 -7.23 -0.67 -12.36
N ASN A 118 -7.56 -1.54 -11.40
CA ASN A 118 -8.95 -1.76 -11.01
C ASN A 118 -9.52 -0.61 -10.16
N TYR A 119 -8.67 0.28 -9.64
CA TYR A 119 -9.07 1.48 -8.91
C TYR A 119 -9.93 2.40 -9.78
N LEU A 120 -9.52 2.58 -11.04
CA LEU A 120 -10.16 3.48 -11.99
C LEU A 120 -11.35 2.81 -12.69
N GLU A 121 -11.26 1.51 -13.00
CA GLU A 121 -12.26 0.81 -13.80
C GLU A 121 -13.42 0.19 -12.99
N LYS A 122 -13.13 -0.34 -11.79
CA LYS A 122 -14.09 -1.13 -11.01
C LYS A 122 -14.40 -0.47 -9.68
N ARG A 123 -15.25 0.55 -9.76
CA ARG A 123 -16.10 1.14 -8.70
C ARG A 123 -15.63 0.77 -7.28
N ILE A 124 -14.98 1.68 -6.56
CA ILE A 124 -15.02 1.95 -5.10
C ILE A 124 -15.49 0.79 -4.19
N ILE A 125 -16.71 0.30 -4.41
CA ILE A 125 -17.32 -0.88 -3.81
C ILE A 125 -16.43 -2.13 -3.88
N SER A 126 -15.71 -2.38 -4.98
CA SER A 126 -14.82 -3.54 -5.14
C SER A 126 -13.67 -3.49 -4.13
N LEU A 127 -13.01 -2.34 -4.00
CA LEU A 127 -11.91 -2.16 -3.05
C LEU A 127 -12.41 -2.22 -1.60
N ALA A 128 -13.55 -1.60 -1.30
CA ALA A 128 -14.18 -1.68 0.00
C ALA A 128 -14.63 -3.12 0.35
N TRP A 129 -15.10 -3.89 -0.63
CA TRP A 129 -15.52 -5.28 -0.48
C TRP A 129 -14.34 -6.24 -0.32
N HIS A 130 -13.20 -5.93 -0.91
CA HIS A 130 -11.96 -6.70 -0.85
C HIS A 130 -10.91 -6.10 0.08
N ARG A 131 -11.30 -5.18 0.97
CA ARG A 131 -10.39 -4.45 1.85
C ARG A 131 -9.50 -5.36 2.70
N GLU A 132 -10.06 -6.49 3.16
CA GLU A 132 -9.33 -7.53 3.89
C GLU A 132 -8.06 -7.98 3.13
N LYS A 133 -8.19 -8.27 1.83
CA LYS A 133 -7.07 -8.74 1.01
C LYS A 133 -5.97 -7.70 0.88
N VAL A 134 -6.35 -6.43 0.72
CA VAL A 134 -5.41 -5.30 0.67
C VAL A 134 -4.64 -5.21 1.99
N ASP A 135 -5.35 -5.26 3.11
CA ASP A 135 -4.75 -5.15 4.45
C ASP A 135 -3.83 -6.35 4.75
N GLU A 136 -4.22 -7.57 4.34
CA GLU A 136 -3.41 -8.78 4.44
C GLU A 136 -2.14 -8.72 3.57
N ASP A 137 -2.24 -8.20 2.34
CA ASP A 137 -1.09 -8.00 1.47
C ASP A 137 -0.10 -6.98 2.07
N ILE A 138 -0.61 -5.85 2.61
CA ILE A 138 0.22 -4.83 3.29
C ILE A 138 0.90 -5.40 4.53
N HIS A 139 0.19 -6.22 5.31
CA HIS A 139 0.77 -6.92 6.46
C HIS A 139 1.88 -7.89 6.02
N THR A 140 1.64 -8.64 4.94
CA THR A 140 2.60 -9.57 4.37
C THR A 140 3.85 -8.86 3.86
N LEU A 141 3.69 -7.70 3.19
CA LEU A 141 4.81 -6.84 2.80
C LEU A 141 5.62 -6.42 4.02
N SER A 142 4.96 -5.90 5.06
CA SER A 142 5.61 -5.45 6.29
C SER A 142 6.45 -6.56 6.92
N HIS A 143 5.89 -7.77 7.01
CA HIS A 143 6.56 -8.93 7.57
C HIS A 143 7.70 -9.46 6.69
N CYS A 144 7.52 -9.49 5.36
CA CYS A 144 8.56 -9.93 4.43
C CYS A 144 9.78 -9.00 4.43
N LEU A 145 9.54 -7.68 4.44
CA LEU A 145 10.61 -6.70 4.45
C LEU A 145 11.28 -6.62 5.83
N GLY A 146 10.54 -6.72 6.93
CA GLY A 146 11.11 -6.69 8.28
C GLY A 146 12.00 -7.89 8.63
N ARG A 147 12.16 -8.86 7.72
CA ARG A 147 13.01 -10.05 7.86
C ARG A 147 14.24 -10.03 6.95
N MET A 148 14.40 -8.98 6.14
CA MET A 148 15.62 -8.73 5.36
C MET A 148 16.71 -8.22 6.28
#